data_AF-A0A2H1WVN6-F1
#
_entry.id   AF-A0A2H1WVN6-F1
#
_cell.length_a   1.000
_cell.length_b   1.000
_cell.length_c   1.000
_cell.angle_alpha   90.00
_cell.angle_beta   90.00
_cell.angle_gamma   90.00
#
_symmetry.space_group_name_H-M   'P 1'
#
loop_
_entity.id
_entity.type
_entity.pdbx_description
1 polymer ?
#
loop_
_entity_poly.entity_id
_entity_poly.type
_entity_poly.pdbx_seq_one_letter_code
_entity_poly.pdbx_strand_id
1 'polypeptide(L)'
;WAVSTVMTRQNNIQLDDADVTAFIPLWDMCNHEHGKITTDYNKELGRGECYALRDFKAGEQIFIFYGSRPNADLFLHNGLVYPNNEHDSLSISLGVSSSDPLRETKLALLTKLGLAGVTHFNLYRGPNPISAELLAFIRIFNMNQGKPCYA
;
A
#
# COMPACT_ATOMS: atom_id res chain seq x y z
N TRP A 1 15.09 9.98 18.36
CA TRP A 1 15.95 8.81 18.07
C TRP A 1 15.18 7.50 18.19
N ALA A 2 14.75 7.07 19.38
CA ALA A 2 14.10 5.75 19.57
C ALA A 2 12.91 5.48 18.63
N VAL A 3 11.95 6.42 18.52
CA VAL A 3 10.79 6.24 17.63
C VAL A 3 11.20 6.16 16.15
N SER A 4 12.23 6.90 15.74
CA SER A 4 12.80 6.82 14.39
C SER A 4 13.42 5.46 14.13
N THR A 5 14.15 4.90 15.10
CA THR A 5 14.68 3.53 15.02
C THR A 5 13.55 2.51 14.86
N VAL A 6 12.48 2.63 15.66
CA VAL A 6 11.31 1.75 15.56
C VAL A 6 10.66 1.86 14.17
N MET A 7 10.24 3.06 13.75
CA MET A 7 9.49 3.21 12.49
C MET A 7 10.26 2.76 11.25
N THR A 8 11.59 2.93 11.24
CA THR A 8 12.43 2.62 10.08
C THR A 8 12.79 1.14 9.97
N ARG A 9 12.71 0.35 11.06
CA ARG A 9 13.23 -1.03 11.14
C ARG A 9 12.29 -2.05 11.77
N GLN A 10 11.12 -1.66 12.25
CA GLN A 10 10.14 -2.61 12.79
C GLN A 10 9.56 -3.52 11.69
N ASN A 11 9.27 -4.76 12.04
CA ASN A 11 8.61 -5.74 11.19
C ASN A 11 7.48 -6.42 11.96
N ASN A 12 6.39 -6.73 11.28
CA ASN A 12 5.31 -7.51 11.86
C ASN A 12 5.53 -8.99 11.52
N ILE A 13 5.59 -9.83 12.55
CA ILE A 13 5.76 -11.27 12.44
C ILE A 13 4.48 -11.92 12.94
N GLN A 14 3.86 -12.76 12.11
CA GLN A 14 2.68 -13.53 12.49
C GLN A 14 3.12 -14.80 13.22
N LEU A 15 3.00 -14.79 14.55
CA LEU A 15 3.18 -15.98 15.38
C LEU A 15 1.82 -16.65 15.62
N ASP A 16 1.83 -17.87 16.12
CA ASP A 16 0.59 -18.67 16.23
C ASP A 16 -0.46 -18.04 17.16
N ASP A 17 0.00 -17.33 18.19
CA ASP A 17 -0.88 -16.73 19.21
C ASP A 17 -1.06 -15.21 19.06
N ALA A 18 -0.23 -14.54 18.24
CA ALA A 18 -0.27 -13.09 18.08
C ALA A 18 0.53 -12.57 16.87
N ASP A 19 0.10 -11.42 16.35
CA ASP A 19 0.93 -10.56 15.52
C ASP A 19 1.87 -9.75 16.43
N VAL A 20 3.18 -9.91 16.24
CA VAL A 20 4.21 -9.26 17.06
C VAL A 20 5.04 -8.33 16.20
N THR A 21 5.20 -7.09 16.67
CA THR A 21 6.16 -6.14 16.08
C THR A 21 7.55 -6.35 16.69
N ALA A 22 8.54 -6.59 15.85
CA ALA A 22 9.90 -6.92 16.27
C ALA A 22 10.98 -6.20 15.45
N PHE A 23 12.16 -6.05 16.07
CA PHE A 23 13.40 -5.82 15.34
C PHE A 23 14.00 -7.16 14.94
N ILE A 24 14.54 -7.25 13.73
CA ILE A 24 15.18 -8.45 13.20
C ILE A 24 16.66 -8.10 12.95
N PRO A 25 17.55 -8.33 13.94
CA PRO A 25 18.96 -7.97 13.81
C PRO A 25 19.61 -8.62 12.61
N LEU A 26 20.68 -8.00 12.10
CA LEU A 26 21.43 -8.38 10.90
C LEU A 26 20.63 -8.20 9.60
N TRP A 27 19.47 -8.83 9.50
CA TRP A 27 18.62 -8.74 8.31
C TRP A 27 18.17 -7.30 8.03
N ASP A 28 17.84 -6.54 9.07
CA ASP A 28 17.35 -5.16 8.95
C ASP A 28 18.41 -4.17 8.45
N MET A 29 19.66 -4.59 8.31
CA MET A 29 20.73 -3.82 7.67
C MET A 29 20.62 -3.77 6.14
N CYS A 30 19.82 -4.66 5.53
CA CYS A 30 19.63 -4.68 4.09
C CYS A 30 18.87 -3.43 3.62
N ASN A 31 19.35 -2.79 2.55
CA ASN A 31 18.69 -1.63 1.95
C ASN A 31 17.58 -2.04 0.96
N HIS A 32 16.77 -1.06 0.57
CA HIS A 32 15.63 -1.23 -0.35
C HIS A 32 16.06 -1.26 -1.82
N GLU A 33 15.51 -2.21 -2.59
CA GLU A 33 15.49 -2.23 -4.05
C GLU A 33 14.13 -2.77 -4.54
N HIS A 34 13.68 -2.33 -5.72
CA HIS A 34 12.44 -2.84 -6.32
C HIS A 34 12.50 -4.35 -6.58
N GLY A 35 11.37 -5.01 -6.36
CA GLY A 35 11.20 -6.42 -6.66
C GLY A 35 9.99 -7.02 -5.94
N LYS A 36 10.15 -8.20 -5.36
CA LYS A 36 9.12 -8.90 -4.61
C LYS A 36 9.61 -9.19 -3.19
N ILE A 37 8.68 -9.38 -2.26
CA ILE A 37 9.04 -9.83 -0.91
C ILE A 37 9.62 -11.24 -1.01
N THR A 38 10.84 -11.42 -0.51
CA THR A 38 11.55 -12.71 -0.45
C THR A 38 11.97 -13.07 0.98
N THR A 39 11.39 -12.39 1.97
CA THR A 39 11.58 -12.67 3.39
C THR A 39 10.29 -13.21 3.97
N ASP A 40 10.39 -14.26 4.78
CA ASP A 40 9.27 -14.86 5.49
C ASP A 40 9.71 -15.40 6.85
N TYR A 41 8.75 -15.75 7.70
CA TYR A 41 9.01 -16.42 8.99
C TYR A 41 8.65 -17.90 8.89
N ASN A 42 9.67 -18.75 8.99
CA ASN A 42 9.49 -20.19 9.05
C ASN A 42 9.04 -20.59 10.46
N LYS A 43 7.75 -20.89 10.61
CA LYS A 43 7.13 -21.28 11.88
C LYS A 43 7.66 -22.61 12.41
N GLU A 44 7.88 -23.59 11.54
CA GLU A 44 8.36 -24.93 11.94
C GLU A 44 9.76 -24.86 12.55
N LEU A 45 10.62 -23.99 12.01
CA LEU A 45 12.00 -23.79 12.48
C LEU A 45 12.14 -22.62 13.46
N GLY A 46 11.07 -21.86 13.71
CA GLY A 46 11.07 -20.71 14.62
C GLY A 46 12.07 -19.61 14.22
N ARG A 47 12.21 -19.29 12.94
CA ARG A 47 13.21 -18.33 12.45
C ARG A 47 12.75 -17.52 11.23
N GLY A 48 13.32 -16.33 11.05
CA GLY A 48 13.22 -15.59 9.80
C GLY A 48 14.10 -16.20 8.71
N GLU A 49 13.58 -16.29 7.49
CA GLU A 49 14.29 -16.74 6.30
C GLU A 49 14.22 -15.65 5.22
N CYS A 50 15.36 -15.33 4.61
CA CYS A 50 15.45 -14.37 3.52
C CYS A 50 16.15 -15.01 2.34
N TYR A 51 15.43 -15.13 1.23
CA TYR A 51 15.96 -15.60 -0.04
C TYR A 51 16.46 -14.41 -0.86
N ALA A 52 17.49 -14.63 -1.67
CA ALA A 52 18.06 -13.57 -2.50
C ALA A 52 16.99 -13.02 -3.46
N LEU A 53 16.83 -11.68 -3.48
CA LEU A 53 15.87 -10.99 -4.35
C LEU A 53 16.14 -11.27 -5.84
N ARG A 54 17.43 -11.39 -6.16
CA ARG A 54 18.03 -11.67 -7.46
C ARG A 54 19.44 -12.22 -7.24
N ASP A 55 20.13 -12.59 -8.31
CA ASP A 55 21.54 -12.92 -8.23
C ASP A 55 22.36 -11.68 -7.82
N PHE A 56 23.26 -11.85 -6.85
CA PHE A 56 24.23 -10.84 -6.40
C PHE A 56 25.64 -11.36 -6.66
N LYS A 57 26.50 -10.54 -7.25
CA LYS A 57 27.91 -10.89 -7.46
C LYS A 57 28.72 -10.68 -6.18
N ALA A 58 29.85 -11.36 -6.06
CA ALA A 58 30.79 -11.09 -4.96
C ALA A 58 31.21 -9.61 -4.96
N GLY A 59 31.11 -8.96 -3.78
CA GLY A 59 31.38 -7.53 -3.61
C GLY A 59 30.19 -6.60 -3.93
N GLU A 60 29.06 -7.15 -4.41
CA GLU A 60 27.83 -6.38 -4.60
C GLU A 60 27.07 -6.23 -3.27
N GLN A 61 26.39 -5.10 -3.11
CA GLN A 61 25.49 -4.89 -1.98
C GLN A 61 24.25 -5.78 -2.11
N ILE A 62 23.85 -6.41 -1.02
CA ILE A 62 22.63 -7.19 -0.93
C ILE A 62 21.47 -6.26 -0.60
N PHE A 63 20.42 -6.32 -1.42
CA PHE A 63 19.18 -5.57 -1.25
C PHE A 63 18.00 -6.49 -1.01
N ILE A 64 16.97 -5.94 -0.37
CA ILE A 64 15.65 -6.56 -0.21
C ILE A 64 14.58 -5.59 -0.69
N PHE A 65 13.38 -6.10 -0.98
CA PHE A 65 12.23 -5.25 -1.22
C PHE A 65 11.49 -4.99 0.11
N TYR A 66 11.34 -3.72 0.50
CA TYR A 66 10.63 -3.34 1.74
C TYR A 66 9.09 -3.42 1.62
N GLY A 67 8.59 -3.74 0.43
CA GLY A 67 7.17 -3.73 0.10
C GLY A 67 6.76 -2.55 -0.77
N SER A 68 5.55 -2.65 -1.33
CA SER A 68 4.97 -1.68 -2.25
C SER A 68 4.47 -0.45 -1.51
N ARG A 69 5.41 0.44 -1.15
CA ARG A 69 5.16 1.67 -0.39
C ARG A 69 5.35 2.89 -1.29
N PRO A 70 4.45 3.90 -1.23
CA PRO A 70 4.66 5.15 -1.94
C PRO A 70 5.82 5.95 -1.34
N ASN A 71 6.37 6.90 -2.10
CA ASN A 71 7.49 7.71 -1.63
C ASN A 71 7.12 8.59 -0.43
N ALA A 72 5.85 8.98 -0.29
CA ALA A 72 5.38 9.68 0.92
C ALA A 72 5.61 8.85 2.19
N ASP A 73 5.30 7.55 2.15
CA ASP A 73 5.49 6.63 3.27
C ASP A 73 6.97 6.30 3.49
N LEU A 74 7.72 6.03 2.41
CA LEU A 74 9.16 5.79 2.52
C LEU A 74 9.91 6.99 3.10
N PHE A 75 9.50 8.21 2.74
CA PHE A 75 10.10 9.42 3.28
C PHE A 75 9.77 9.58 4.76
N LEU A 76 8.49 9.45 5.12
CA LEU A 76 8.02 9.67 6.49
C LEU A 76 8.48 8.57 7.46
N HIS A 77 8.48 7.31 7.03
CA HIS A 77 8.69 6.15 7.90
C HIS A 77 10.04 5.45 7.71
N ASN A 78 10.70 5.61 6.55
CA ASN A 78 12.01 5.01 6.27
C ASN A 78 13.12 6.04 6.02
N GLY A 79 12.79 7.34 6.00
CA GLY A 79 13.77 8.42 5.84
C GLY A 79 14.41 8.47 4.46
N LEU A 80 13.75 7.94 3.41
CA LEU A 80 14.29 7.91 2.05
C LEU A 80 13.23 8.23 0.99
N VAL A 81 13.68 8.68 -0.18
CA VAL A 81 12.87 8.80 -1.39
C VAL A 81 13.49 7.90 -2.44
N TYR A 82 12.72 6.97 -3.00
CA TYR A 82 13.23 6.01 -3.99
C TYR A 82 12.99 6.53 -5.42
N PRO A 83 14.06 6.71 -6.22
CA PRO A 83 13.92 7.18 -7.60
C PRO A 83 13.09 6.21 -8.44
N ASN A 84 12.19 6.74 -9.26
CA ASN A 84 11.33 5.95 -10.16
C ASN A 84 10.55 4.82 -9.47
N ASN A 85 10.12 5.03 -8.22
CA ASN A 85 9.27 4.08 -7.50
C ASN A 85 8.01 3.73 -8.31
N GLU A 86 7.86 2.46 -8.69
CA GLU A 86 6.72 1.94 -9.47
C GLU A 86 5.44 1.84 -8.61
N HIS A 87 5.61 1.83 -7.28
CA HIS A 87 4.53 1.83 -6.29
C HIS A 87 4.24 3.22 -5.74
N ASP A 88 4.76 4.28 -6.37
CA ASP A 88 4.47 5.64 -5.94
C ASP A 88 3.00 5.99 -6.19
N SER A 89 2.42 6.76 -5.27
CA SER A 89 1.03 7.17 -5.38
C SER A 89 0.74 8.47 -4.63
N LEU A 90 -0.31 9.15 -5.08
CA LEU A 90 -0.86 10.35 -4.45
C LEU A 90 -2.23 10.04 -3.86
N SER A 91 -2.38 10.24 -2.55
CA SER A 91 -3.66 10.09 -1.88
C SER A 91 -4.57 11.30 -2.16
N ILE A 92 -5.81 11.05 -2.57
CA ILE A 92 -6.87 12.04 -2.78
C ILE A 92 -8.08 11.69 -1.92
N SER A 93 -8.68 12.70 -1.29
CA SER A 93 -9.92 12.53 -0.53
C SER A 93 -11.11 12.85 -1.43
N LEU A 94 -12.05 11.91 -1.56
CA LEU A 94 -13.29 12.09 -2.32
C LEU A 94 -14.49 11.75 -1.45
N GLY A 95 -15.59 12.47 -1.66
CA GLY A 95 -16.81 12.27 -0.91
C GLY A 95 -18.05 12.78 -1.63
N VAL A 96 -19.17 12.09 -1.46
CA VAL A 96 -20.47 12.59 -1.92
C VAL A 96 -20.88 13.77 -1.04
N SER A 97 -21.17 14.92 -1.64
CA SER A 97 -21.54 16.14 -0.91
C SER A 97 -22.81 15.94 -0.08
N SER A 98 -22.92 16.63 1.05
CA SER A 98 -24.17 16.69 1.84
C SER A 98 -25.29 17.41 1.09
N SER A 99 -24.93 18.32 0.19
CA SER A 99 -25.87 19.08 -0.64
C SER A 99 -26.27 18.39 -1.95
N ASP A 100 -25.76 17.19 -2.23
CA ASP A 100 -26.07 16.46 -3.46
C ASP A 100 -27.53 15.93 -3.40
N PRO A 101 -28.42 16.32 -4.34
CA PRO A 101 -29.80 15.86 -4.36
C PRO A 101 -29.95 14.33 -4.47
N LEU A 102 -28.96 13.65 -5.02
CA LEU A 102 -28.91 12.19 -5.19
C LEU A 102 -28.09 11.49 -4.12
N ARG A 103 -27.69 12.21 -3.05
CA ARG A 103 -26.80 11.71 -2.00
C ARG A 103 -27.21 10.34 -1.50
N GLU A 104 -28.46 10.17 -1.06
CA GLU A 104 -28.92 8.91 -0.47
C GLU A 104 -28.82 7.74 -1.46
N THR A 105 -29.19 7.95 -2.72
CA THR A 105 -29.08 6.94 -3.77
C THR A 105 -27.62 6.59 -4.07
N LYS A 106 -26.74 7.59 -4.20
CA LYS A 106 -25.30 7.38 -4.44
C LYS A 106 -24.66 6.62 -3.28
N LEU A 107 -24.94 7.02 -2.04
CA LEU A 107 -24.46 6.33 -0.85
C LEU A 107 -24.96 4.89 -0.78
N ALA A 108 -26.24 4.63 -1.08
CA ALA A 108 -26.77 3.27 -1.10
C ALA A 108 -26.08 2.37 -2.16
N LEU A 109 -25.75 2.92 -3.33
CA LEU A 109 -24.99 2.19 -4.35
C LEU A 109 -23.54 1.94 -3.94
N LEU A 110 -22.87 2.93 -3.35
CA LEU A 110 -21.51 2.77 -2.82
C LEU A 110 -21.46 1.67 -1.75
N THR A 111 -22.38 1.69 -0.80
CA THR A 111 -22.47 0.67 0.26
C THR A 111 -22.67 -0.74 -0.31
N LYS A 112 -23.46 -0.90 -1.39
CA LYS A 112 -23.62 -2.19 -2.07
C LYS A 112 -22.32 -2.72 -2.69
N LEU A 113 -21.38 -1.84 -3.02
CA LEU A 113 -20.04 -2.17 -3.51
C LEU A 113 -19.00 -2.26 -2.38
N GLY A 114 -19.40 -2.14 -1.11
CA GLY A 114 -18.48 -2.09 0.02
C GLY A 114 -17.67 -0.78 0.11
N LEU A 115 -18.09 0.28 -0.60
CA LEU A 115 -17.40 1.56 -0.62
C LEU A 115 -18.05 2.55 0.36
N ALA A 116 -17.21 3.36 1.01
CA ALA A 116 -17.66 4.42 1.89
C ALA A 116 -18.04 5.70 1.10
N GLY A 117 -18.95 6.49 1.67
CA GLY A 117 -19.41 7.75 1.07
C GLY A 117 -18.38 8.88 1.07
N VAL A 118 -17.37 8.78 1.93
CA VAL A 118 -16.19 9.64 2.00
C VAL A 118 -15.00 8.72 2.27
N THR A 119 -13.98 8.75 1.43
CA THR A 119 -12.79 7.92 1.60
C THR A 119 -11.57 8.51 0.90
N HIS A 120 -10.40 7.95 1.20
CA HIS A 120 -9.17 8.24 0.49
C HIS A 120 -8.98 7.21 -0.62
N PHE A 121 -8.59 7.69 -1.79
CA PHE A 121 -8.18 6.87 -2.92
C PHE A 121 -6.75 7.24 -3.32
N ASN A 122 -6.06 6.33 -3.98
CA ASN A 122 -4.72 6.58 -4.49
C ASN A 122 -4.75 6.75 -6.01
N LEU A 123 -4.03 7.77 -6.48
CA LEU A 123 -3.66 7.94 -7.87
C LEU A 123 -2.27 7.37 -8.09
N TYR A 124 -2.14 6.47 -9.04
CA TYR A 124 -0.90 5.76 -9.36
C TYR A 124 -0.23 6.35 -10.59
N ARG A 125 1.08 6.12 -10.73
CA ARG A 125 1.82 6.46 -11.95
C ARG A 125 1.45 5.50 -13.09
N GLY A 126 1.38 6.01 -14.32
CA GLY A 126 1.23 5.19 -15.53
C GLY A 126 -0.08 5.41 -16.29
N PRO A 127 -0.37 4.59 -17.31
CA PRO A 127 -1.50 4.79 -18.21
C PRO A 127 -2.87 4.53 -17.55
N ASN A 128 -2.91 3.72 -16.49
CA ASN A 128 -4.12 3.40 -15.73
C ASN A 128 -3.93 3.88 -14.27
N PRO A 129 -4.10 5.18 -14.00
CA PRO A 129 -3.72 5.78 -12.71
C PRO A 129 -4.74 5.55 -11.58
N ILE A 130 -5.86 4.86 -11.84
CA ILE A 130 -6.96 4.70 -10.88
C ILE A 130 -7.28 3.23 -10.64
N SER A 131 -7.65 2.89 -9.41
CA SER A 131 -8.12 1.55 -9.07
C SER A 131 -9.56 1.30 -9.54
N ALA A 132 -10.00 0.04 -9.51
CA ALA A 132 -11.37 -0.32 -9.82
C ALA A 132 -12.38 0.33 -8.86
N GLU A 133 -12.01 0.46 -7.59
CA GLU A 133 -12.80 1.09 -6.53
C GLU A 133 -12.96 2.59 -6.80
N LEU A 134 -11.85 3.29 -7.12
CA LEU A 134 -11.91 4.72 -7.48
C LEU A 134 -12.74 4.93 -8.75
N LEU A 135 -12.59 4.08 -9.76
CA LEU A 135 -13.39 4.13 -10.97
C LEU A 135 -14.89 3.93 -10.68
N ALA A 136 -15.24 2.94 -9.87
CA ALA A 136 -16.62 2.69 -9.44
C ALA A 136 -17.19 3.87 -8.65
N PHE A 137 -16.40 4.44 -7.73
CA PHE A 137 -16.77 5.62 -6.97
C PHE A 137 -17.05 6.80 -7.89
N ILE A 138 -16.15 7.13 -8.82
CA ILE A 138 -16.32 8.25 -9.76
C ILE A 138 -17.54 8.05 -10.66
N ARG A 139 -17.82 6.83 -11.11
CA ARG A 139 -19.02 6.51 -11.89
C ARG A 139 -20.31 6.79 -11.11
N ILE A 140 -20.39 6.35 -9.85
CA ILE A 140 -21.54 6.62 -8.99
C ILE A 140 -21.63 8.11 -8.63
N PHE A 141 -20.48 8.74 -8.36
CA PHE A 141 -20.37 10.16 -8.05
C PHE A 141 -20.94 11.04 -9.17
N ASN A 142 -20.74 10.66 -10.43
CA ASN A 142 -21.25 11.36 -11.62
C ASN A 142 -22.60 10.83 -12.13
N MET A 143 -23.26 9.92 -11.41
CA MET A 143 -24.53 9.35 -11.84
C MET A 143 -25.66 10.39 -11.80
N ASN A 144 -26.49 10.41 -12.84
CA ASN A 144 -27.68 11.25 -12.95
C ASN A 144 -28.96 10.49 -12.60
N GLN A 145 -30.05 11.21 -12.34
CA GLN A 145 -31.35 10.65 -11.92
C GLN A 145 -32.12 9.91 -13.05
N GLY A 146 -31.51 9.68 -14.23
CA GLY A 146 -32.20 9.13 -15.40
C GLY A 146 -31.33 8.41 -16.44
N LYS A 147 -31.76 7.18 -16.74
CA LYS A 147 -31.38 6.16 -17.74
C LYS A 147 -30.09 5.34 -17.51
N PRO A 148 -30.16 3.99 -17.64
CA PRO A 148 -28.98 3.15 -17.68
C PRO A 148 -28.11 3.58 -18.86
N CYS A 149 -26.82 3.73 -18.63
CA CYS A 149 -25.84 3.84 -19.71
C CYS A 149 -25.85 2.49 -20.46
N TYR A 150 -26.51 2.47 -21.62
CA TYR A 150 -26.32 1.41 -22.59
C TYR A 150 -25.03 1.69 -23.36
N ALA A 151 -24.23 0.62 -23.50
CA ALA A 151 -23.00 0.48 -24.28
C ALA A 151 -21.74 1.13 -23.68
#